data_AF-M4ZS54-F1
#
_entry.id   AF-M4ZS54-F1
#
_cell.length_a   1.000
_cell.length_b   1.000
_cell.length_c   1.000
_cell.angle_alpha   90.00
_cell.angle_beta   90.00
_cell.angle_gamma   90.00
#
_symmetry.space_group_name_H-M   'P 1'
#
loop_
_entity.id
_entity.type
_entity.pdbx_description
1 polymer ?
#
loop_
_entity_poly.entity_id
_entity_poly.type
_entity_poly.pdbx_seq_one_letter_code
_entity_poly.pdbx_strand_id
1 'polypeptide(L)'
;MEQKNVINFYNNVFNPKLNLNNIHAEKLWNKTLVGKKKSLSEKKHSQNKKKNTAFLNVNTEELKRRLNFLNQKSQIKILKYNSIVHASIESYLRMSKYIGKIISLSDFFFPMFEEKLENYRLPKELKYLAIIESNLNPVVTSKAGAKGIWQFMPETGKIYNLDINHLYDERNDPIKSTEAACRYLKFLYRKIGNWEFVLAAYNAGPGTVDKILQRSKNRKNFWELWEFFPKETQNYIPKFIAINYVMNYHKEHNIYKYSSSPYKYKYKETILIPIKEKISLKFYAYNLNISYQDLILLNPQYLVDLIPSGNKLRLPKNKIFILKNKERFFSKKIHKN
;
A
#
# COMPACT_ATOMS: atom_id res chain seq x y z
N MET A 1 33.03 28.71 -14.94
CA MET A 1 32.82 27.28 -15.28
C MET A 1 31.51 26.70 -14.72
N GLU A 2 30.99 27.17 -13.58
CA GLU A 2 29.73 26.66 -12.99
C GLU A 2 28.47 26.87 -13.87
N GLN A 3 28.34 27.99 -14.59
CA GLN A 3 27.15 28.24 -15.43
C GLN A 3 27.04 27.26 -16.61
N LYS A 4 28.15 26.84 -17.23
CA LYS A 4 28.15 25.87 -18.34
C LYS A 4 27.76 24.46 -17.88
N ASN A 5 28.21 24.02 -16.71
CA ASN A 5 27.82 22.72 -16.14
C ASN A 5 26.34 22.69 -15.75
N VAL A 6 25.83 23.81 -15.24
CA VAL A 6 24.41 23.98 -14.93
C VAL A 6 23.57 23.92 -16.21
N ILE A 7 23.93 24.65 -17.28
CA ILE A 7 23.22 24.63 -18.57
C ILE A 7 23.22 23.23 -19.21
N ASN A 8 24.35 22.52 -19.19
CA ASN A 8 24.43 21.14 -19.70
C ASN A 8 23.59 20.14 -18.88
N PHE A 9 23.46 20.35 -17.56
CA PHE A 9 22.53 19.56 -16.74
C PHE A 9 21.07 19.84 -17.13
N TYR A 10 20.69 21.11 -17.35
CA TYR A 10 19.33 21.47 -17.77
C TYR A 10 18.96 20.89 -19.15
N ASN A 11 19.87 20.93 -20.13
CA ASN A 11 19.62 20.36 -21.45
C ASN A 11 19.46 18.82 -21.42
N ASN A 12 20.12 18.13 -20.47
CA ASN A 12 19.95 16.69 -20.26
C ASN A 12 18.70 16.32 -19.42
N VAL A 13 18.20 17.22 -18.57
CA VAL A 13 16.98 17.01 -17.77
C VAL A 13 15.70 17.25 -18.57
N PHE A 14 15.74 18.12 -19.58
CA PHE A 14 14.59 18.47 -20.43
C PHE A 14 14.52 17.73 -21.77
N ASN A 15 15.40 16.74 -22.01
CA ASN A 15 15.32 15.90 -23.20
C ASN A 15 14.24 14.81 -23.03
N PRO A 16 13.12 14.83 -23.79
CA PRO A 16 11.88 14.12 -23.48
C PRO A 16 11.89 12.66 -23.93
N LYS A 17 12.99 11.92 -23.72
CA LYS A 17 12.85 10.46 -23.60
C LYS A 17 12.15 10.22 -22.27
N LEU A 18 10.88 9.80 -22.30
CA LEU A 18 10.05 9.53 -21.12
C LEU A 18 10.83 8.68 -20.10
N ASN A 19 11.45 9.32 -19.12
CA ASN A 19 12.12 8.64 -18.03
C ASN A 19 11.03 8.28 -17.02
N LEU A 20 10.51 7.07 -17.16
CA LEU A 20 9.38 6.57 -16.38
C LEU A 20 9.82 6.31 -14.94
N ASN A 21 9.51 7.25 -14.06
CA ASN A 21 9.71 7.13 -12.62
C ASN A 21 8.99 5.94 -12.03
N ASN A 22 7.84 5.57 -12.59
CA ASN A 22 7.10 4.40 -12.14
C ASN A 22 7.91 3.10 -12.34
N ILE A 23 8.64 2.95 -13.45
CA ILE A 23 9.52 1.78 -13.68
C ILE A 23 10.65 1.76 -12.65
N HIS A 24 11.25 2.93 -12.38
CA HIS A 24 12.31 3.04 -11.38
C HIS A 24 11.79 2.70 -9.98
N ALA A 25 10.63 3.26 -9.60
CA ALA A 25 9.96 2.99 -8.35
C ALA A 25 9.64 1.49 -8.23
N GLU A 26 9.05 0.87 -9.26
CA GLU A 26 8.72 -0.54 -9.23
C GLU A 26 9.96 -1.42 -9.09
N LYS A 27 11.06 -1.10 -9.80
CA LYS A 27 12.35 -1.81 -9.63
C LYS A 27 12.89 -1.65 -8.21
N LEU A 28 12.81 -0.45 -7.63
CA LEU A 28 13.23 -0.17 -6.26
C LEU A 28 12.39 -0.96 -5.26
N TRP A 29 11.06 -0.95 -5.41
CA TRP A 29 10.12 -1.73 -4.60
C TRP A 29 10.34 -3.22 -4.72
N ASN A 30 10.53 -3.72 -5.95
CA ASN A 30 10.85 -5.12 -6.22
C ASN A 30 12.17 -5.52 -5.54
N LYS A 31 13.21 -4.68 -5.56
CA LYS A 31 14.49 -4.95 -4.87
C LYS A 31 14.32 -5.01 -3.35
N THR A 32 13.50 -4.13 -2.79
CA THR A 32 13.24 -4.05 -1.35
C THR A 32 12.39 -5.23 -0.85
N LEU A 33 11.30 -5.54 -1.55
CA LEU A 33 10.36 -6.60 -1.17
C LEU A 33 10.84 -8.00 -1.58
N VAL A 34 11.50 -8.13 -2.72
CA VAL A 34 11.92 -9.39 -3.31
C VAL A 34 13.45 -9.38 -3.47
N GLY A 35 14.17 -9.94 -2.50
CA GLY A 35 15.55 -10.37 -2.80
C GLY A 35 15.48 -11.31 -4.00
N LYS A 36 16.27 -11.06 -5.06
CA LYS A 36 16.30 -11.76 -6.37
C LYS A 36 15.11 -12.72 -6.63
N LYS A 37 14.12 -12.29 -7.41
CA LYS A 37 12.95 -13.08 -7.84
C LYS A 37 13.36 -14.50 -8.32
N LYS A 38 12.74 -15.53 -7.75
CA LYS A 38 12.10 -16.58 -8.56
C LYS A 38 10.63 -16.19 -8.70
N SER A 39 10.16 -16.10 -9.94
CA SER A 39 8.82 -15.64 -10.33
C SER A 39 7.70 -16.52 -9.78
N LEU A 40 6.61 -15.88 -9.40
CA LEU A 40 5.30 -16.49 -9.12
C LEU A 40 4.54 -16.67 -10.45
N SER A 41 4.98 -17.63 -11.24
CA SER A 41 4.23 -18.31 -12.31
C SER A 41 5.14 -19.41 -12.84
N GLU A 42 4.58 -20.61 -13.04
CA GLU A 42 5.25 -21.88 -13.39
C GLU A 42 5.73 -22.71 -12.18
N LYS A 43 4.83 -23.54 -11.65
CA LYS A 43 5.24 -24.84 -11.09
C LYS A 43 5.00 -25.89 -12.18
N LYS A 44 6.03 -26.20 -12.97
CA LYS A 44 6.22 -27.55 -13.51
C LYS A 44 7.01 -28.37 -12.49
N HIS A 45 6.68 -29.65 -12.40
CA HIS A 45 7.24 -30.63 -11.48
C HIS A 45 8.76 -30.57 -11.38
N SER A 46 9.26 -30.57 -10.15
CA SER A 46 10.59 -31.06 -9.81
C SER A 46 10.57 -31.50 -8.34
N GLN A 47 10.75 -32.80 -8.14
CA GLN A 47 10.84 -33.46 -6.85
C GLN A 47 12.14 -33.08 -6.12
N ASN A 48 12.06 -33.20 -4.79
CA ASN A 48 13.16 -33.36 -3.84
C ASN A 48 14.15 -32.20 -3.64
N LYS A 49 13.88 -31.43 -2.57
CA LYS A 49 14.86 -31.20 -1.49
C LYS A 49 14.09 -30.95 -0.19
N LYS A 50 14.03 -31.98 0.67
CA LYS A 50 13.57 -31.88 2.07
C LYS A 50 14.47 -30.85 2.79
N LYS A 51 14.02 -29.60 2.87
CA LYS A 51 14.48 -28.68 3.92
C LYS A 51 13.56 -28.91 5.11
N ASN A 52 14.14 -29.23 6.26
CA ASN A 52 13.47 -29.27 7.55
C ASN A 52 12.62 -28.01 7.71
N THR A 53 11.33 -28.13 7.45
CA THR A 53 10.34 -27.14 7.86
C THR A 53 10.02 -27.53 9.29
N ALA A 54 10.58 -26.80 10.25
CA ALA A 54 10.09 -26.88 11.61
C ALA A 54 8.57 -26.66 11.52
N PHE A 55 7.80 -27.67 11.88
CA PHE A 55 6.36 -27.53 12.01
C PHE A 55 6.15 -26.48 13.09
N LEU A 56 5.86 -25.24 12.68
CA LEU A 56 5.30 -24.22 13.54
C LEU A 56 3.88 -24.69 13.88
N ASN A 57 3.78 -25.70 14.73
CA ASN A 57 2.50 -26.18 15.23
C ASN A 57 2.07 -25.16 16.28
N VAL A 58 1.35 -24.12 15.84
CA VAL A 58 0.85 -23.08 16.74
C VAL A 58 -0.21 -23.75 17.61
N ASN A 59 -0.01 -23.72 18.93
CA ASN A 59 -0.98 -24.29 19.87
C ASN A 59 -2.38 -23.71 19.58
N THR A 60 -3.32 -24.59 19.20
CA THR A 60 -4.67 -24.21 18.77
C THR A 60 -5.44 -23.46 19.85
N GLU A 61 -5.31 -23.86 21.11
CA GLU A 61 -6.02 -23.20 22.23
C GLU A 61 -5.45 -21.80 22.49
N GLU A 62 -4.14 -21.66 22.42
CA GLU A 62 -3.49 -20.35 22.50
C GLU A 62 -3.90 -19.45 21.34
N LEU A 63 -4.02 -20.00 20.12
CA LEU A 63 -4.47 -19.28 18.94
C LEU A 63 -5.92 -18.78 19.10
N LYS A 64 -6.83 -19.65 19.55
CA LYS A 64 -8.23 -19.30 19.87
C LYS A 64 -8.30 -18.18 20.91
N ARG A 65 -7.54 -18.31 22.01
CA ARG A 65 -7.48 -17.32 23.10
C ARG A 65 -7.04 -15.95 22.60
N ARG A 66 -5.95 -15.90 21.84
CA ARG A 66 -5.41 -14.67 21.24
C ARG A 66 -6.38 -14.03 20.24
N LEU A 67 -6.99 -14.81 19.35
CA LEU A 67 -7.99 -14.31 18.41
C LEU A 67 -9.20 -13.73 19.14
N ASN A 68 -9.71 -14.42 20.17
CA ASN A 68 -10.81 -13.91 20.98
C ASN A 68 -10.45 -12.57 21.66
N PHE A 69 -9.24 -12.46 22.23
CA PHE A 69 -8.76 -11.22 22.82
C PHE A 69 -8.70 -10.06 21.82
N LEU A 70 -8.17 -10.29 20.61
CA LEU A 70 -8.20 -9.28 19.55
C LEU A 70 -9.64 -8.93 19.16
N ASN A 71 -10.52 -9.92 19.06
CA ASN A 71 -11.91 -9.73 18.68
C ASN A 71 -12.68 -8.88 19.70
N GLN A 72 -12.43 -9.07 21.00
CA GLN A 72 -13.04 -8.28 22.07
C GLN A 72 -12.64 -6.79 21.98
N LYS A 73 -11.42 -6.49 21.55
CA LYS A 73 -10.94 -5.11 21.33
C LYS A 73 -11.30 -4.53 19.96
N SER A 74 -11.59 -5.40 19.00
CA SER A 74 -11.86 -4.99 17.62
C SER A 74 -13.21 -4.29 17.48
N GLN A 75 -13.29 -3.26 16.63
CA GLN A 75 -14.56 -2.67 16.21
C GLN A 75 -15.24 -3.48 15.10
N ILE A 76 -14.48 -4.31 14.38
CA ILE A 76 -14.96 -5.11 13.24
C ILE A 76 -15.66 -6.39 13.71
N LYS A 77 -15.23 -6.99 14.83
CA LYS A 77 -15.82 -8.19 15.47
C LYS A 77 -15.82 -9.49 14.64
N ILE A 78 -14.88 -9.63 13.71
CA ILE A 78 -14.76 -10.81 12.81
C ILE A 78 -13.58 -11.73 13.11
N LEU A 79 -12.75 -11.43 14.12
CA LEU A 79 -11.50 -12.15 14.40
C LEU A 79 -11.78 -13.47 15.14
N LYS A 80 -12.54 -14.35 14.51
CA LYS A 80 -12.98 -15.64 15.06
C LYS A 80 -12.10 -16.77 14.54
N TYR A 81 -11.87 -17.76 15.40
CA TYR A 81 -11.15 -18.97 15.01
C TYR A 81 -12.02 -19.88 14.14
N ASN A 82 -11.40 -20.44 13.10
CA ASN A 82 -11.81 -21.68 12.44
C ASN A 82 -10.57 -22.31 11.76
N SER A 83 -10.70 -23.52 11.22
CA SER A 83 -9.59 -24.23 10.59
C SER A 83 -8.98 -23.51 9.38
N ILE A 84 -9.79 -22.78 8.60
CA ILE A 84 -9.34 -22.01 7.43
C ILE A 84 -8.49 -20.80 7.87
N VAL A 85 -8.94 -20.10 8.92
CA VAL A 85 -8.20 -19.00 9.56
C VAL A 85 -6.90 -19.51 10.17
N HIS A 86 -6.93 -20.66 10.86
CA HIS A 86 -5.73 -21.29 11.41
C HIS A 86 -4.69 -21.53 10.31
N ALA A 87 -5.07 -22.23 9.24
CA ALA A 87 -4.16 -22.52 8.13
C ALA A 87 -3.59 -21.24 7.48
N SER A 88 -4.42 -20.19 7.39
CA SER A 88 -3.99 -18.88 6.90
C SER A 88 -2.95 -18.22 7.82
N ILE A 89 -3.15 -18.28 9.13
CA ILE A 89 -2.22 -17.76 10.15
C ILE A 89 -0.87 -18.48 10.04
N GLU A 90 -0.87 -19.81 10.06
CA GLU A 90 0.38 -20.55 9.93
C GLU A 90 1.12 -20.25 8.62
N SER A 91 0.39 -20.06 7.51
CA SER A 91 1.01 -19.68 6.24
C SER A 91 1.77 -18.37 6.35
N TYR A 92 1.20 -17.35 6.99
CA TYR A 92 1.87 -16.07 7.18
C TYR A 92 3.03 -16.15 8.18
N LEU A 93 2.90 -16.96 9.24
CA LEU A 93 3.99 -17.20 10.20
C LEU A 93 5.20 -17.90 9.56
N ARG A 94 4.95 -18.88 8.67
CA ARG A 94 6.00 -19.51 7.84
C ARG A 94 6.70 -18.51 6.91
N MET A 95 6.05 -17.38 6.61
CA MET A 95 6.58 -16.29 5.81
C MET A 95 7.23 -15.19 6.66
N SER A 96 7.92 -15.55 7.75
CA SER A 96 8.53 -14.61 8.71
C SER A 96 9.36 -13.49 8.10
N LYS A 97 10.19 -13.80 7.09
CA LYS A 97 10.97 -12.79 6.34
C LYS A 97 10.10 -11.76 5.63
N TYR A 98 9.00 -12.21 5.02
CA TYR A 98 8.04 -11.32 4.37
C TYR A 98 7.33 -10.45 5.41
N ILE A 99 6.87 -11.03 6.53
CA ILE A 99 6.23 -10.28 7.61
C ILE A 99 7.19 -9.23 8.20
N GLY A 100 8.45 -9.58 8.45
CA GLY A 100 9.47 -8.64 8.93
C GLY A 100 9.65 -7.40 8.02
N LYS A 101 9.51 -7.57 6.70
CA LYS A 101 9.50 -6.45 5.76
C LYS A 101 8.23 -5.61 5.86
N ILE A 102 7.08 -6.27 5.93
CA ILE A 102 5.78 -5.58 6.10
C ILE A 102 5.79 -4.73 7.37
N ILE A 103 6.32 -5.24 8.49
CA ILE A 103 6.43 -4.46 9.73
C ILE A 103 7.33 -3.23 9.52
N SER A 104 8.45 -3.36 8.82
CA SER A 104 9.35 -2.23 8.51
C SER A 104 8.67 -1.15 7.64
N LEU A 105 7.84 -1.54 6.68
CA LEU A 105 7.04 -0.62 5.85
C LEU A 105 5.89 0.03 6.62
N SER A 106 5.30 -0.73 7.56
CA SER A 106 4.18 -0.27 8.38
C SER A 106 4.56 0.96 9.22
N ASP A 107 5.82 1.06 9.66
CA ASP A 107 6.34 2.23 10.40
C ASP A 107 6.14 3.55 9.62
N PHE A 108 6.17 3.51 8.28
CA PHE A 108 5.89 4.67 7.44
C PHE A 108 4.39 4.86 7.18
N PHE A 109 3.70 3.80 6.73
CA PHE A 109 2.32 3.96 6.23
C PHE A 109 1.24 3.97 7.31
N PHE A 110 1.38 3.19 8.39
CA PHE A 110 0.29 3.02 9.37
C PHE A 110 -0.10 4.32 10.08
N PRO A 111 0.83 5.21 10.49
CA PRO A 111 0.44 6.49 11.10
C PRO A 111 -0.50 7.30 10.21
N MET A 112 -0.24 7.32 8.90
CA MET A 112 -1.07 8.00 7.90
C MET A 112 -2.43 7.31 7.70
N PHE A 113 -2.44 5.97 7.65
CA PHE A 113 -3.68 5.20 7.53
C PHE A 113 -4.58 5.40 8.74
N GLU A 114 -4.02 5.31 9.94
CA GLU A 114 -4.76 5.45 11.19
C GLU A 114 -5.35 6.84 11.35
N GLU A 115 -4.61 7.90 11.00
CA GLU A 115 -5.11 9.27 10.99
C GLU A 115 -6.33 9.40 10.07
N LYS A 116 -6.25 8.87 8.85
CA LYS A 116 -7.38 8.92 7.90
C LYS A 116 -8.56 8.07 8.36
N LEU A 117 -8.33 6.84 8.82
CA LEU A 117 -9.40 5.96 9.33
C LEU A 117 -10.13 6.61 10.51
N GLU A 118 -9.40 7.25 11.41
CA GLU A 118 -9.96 7.98 12.56
C GLU A 118 -10.80 9.18 12.12
N ASN A 119 -10.31 10.00 11.17
CA ASN A 119 -11.07 11.12 10.60
C ASN A 119 -12.41 10.67 9.98
N TYR A 120 -12.44 9.46 9.41
CA TYR A 120 -13.66 8.89 8.83
C TYR A 120 -14.52 8.08 9.81
N ARG A 121 -14.08 7.95 11.07
CA ARG A 121 -14.67 7.10 12.13
C ARG A 121 -14.77 5.63 11.72
N LEU A 122 -13.71 5.12 11.12
CA LEU A 122 -13.59 3.74 10.67
C LEU A 122 -12.67 2.92 11.59
N PRO A 123 -12.90 1.59 11.70
CA PRO A 123 -12.00 0.70 12.43
C PRO A 123 -10.55 0.78 11.93
N LYS A 124 -9.60 0.95 12.86
CA LYS A 124 -8.17 1.07 12.54
C LYS A 124 -7.60 -0.20 11.92
N GLU A 125 -8.23 -1.35 12.17
CA GLU A 125 -7.83 -2.66 11.63
C GLU A 125 -7.99 -2.73 10.10
N LEU A 126 -8.79 -1.86 9.48
CA LEU A 126 -8.94 -1.82 8.02
C LEU A 126 -7.64 -1.45 7.29
N LYS A 127 -6.65 -0.87 8.00
CA LYS A 127 -5.30 -0.65 7.47
C LYS A 127 -4.63 -1.93 6.96
N TYR A 128 -5.02 -3.10 7.49
CA TYR A 128 -4.47 -4.38 7.07
C TYR A 128 -4.92 -4.80 5.66
N LEU A 129 -5.98 -4.22 5.11
CA LEU A 129 -6.36 -4.43 3.71
C LEU A 129 -5.22 -4.00 2.77
N ALA A 130 -4.54 -2.89 3.08
CA ALA A 130 -3.40 -2.43 2.28
C ALA A 130 -2.24 -3.46 2.22
N ILE A 131 -2.11 -4.35 3.21
CA ILE A 131 -1.15 -5.46 3.14
C ILE A 131 -1.66 -6.54 2.18
N ILE A 132 -2.93 -6.92 2.27
CA ILE A 132 -3.53 -7.96 1.43
C ILE A 132 -3.53 -7.53 -0.04
N GLU A 133 -3.90 -6.29 -0.30
CA GLU A 133 -4.05 -5.72 -1.64
C GLU A 133 -2.69 -5.56 -2.34
N SER A 134 -1.69 -5.00 -1.65
CA SER A 134 -0.47 -4.54 -2.32
C SER A 134 0.82 -4.90 -1.60
N ASN A 135 0.77 -5.55 -0.44
CA ASN A 135 1.92 -5.69 0.45
C ASN A 135 2.54 -4.34 0.84
N LEU A 136 1.70 -3.30 0.99
CA LEU A 136 2.11 -1.90 1.19
C LEU A 136 2.97 -1.33 0.04
N ASN A 137 2.84 -1.86 -1.18
CA ASN A 137 3.54 -1.34 -2.35
C ASN A 137 2.67 -0.29 -3.08
N PRO A 138 3.05 0.99 -3.07
CA PRO A 138 2.25 2.06 -3.66
C PRO A 138 2.32 2.10 -5.19
N VAL A 139 3.15 1.29 -5.86
CA VAL A 139 3.28 1.32 -7.33
C VAL A 139 2.91 0.00 -8.00
N VAL A 140 2.42 -0.98 -7.24
CA VAL A 140 2.04 -2.29 -7.81
C VAL A 140 0.78 -2.15 -8.68
N THR A 141 0.79 -2.85 -9.81
CA THR A 141 -0.35 -2.96 -10.72
C THR A 141 -0.73 -4.43 -10.84
N SER A 142 -1.99 -4.77 -10.61
CA SER A 142 -2.51 -6.12 -10.83
C SER A 142 -2.65 -6.43 -12.32
N LYS A 143 -2.84 -7.71 -12.64
CA LYS A 143 -3.14 -8.15 -14.01
C LYS A 143 -4.42 -7.54 -14.59
N ALA A 144 -5.38 -7.21 -13.72
CA ALA A 144 -6.65 -6.59 -14.09
C ALA A 144 -6.56 -5.06 -14.21
N GLY A 145 -5.44 -4.42 -13.84
CA GLY A 145 -5.25 -2.97 -13.91
C GLY A 145 -5.57 -2.21 -12.62
N ALA A 146 -5.93 -2.91 -11.54
CA ALA A 146 -5.98 -2.34 -10.20
C ALA A 146 -4.59 -1.85 -9.78
N LYS A 147 -4.49 -0.68 -9.15
CA LYS A 147 -3.19 -0.03 -8.92
C LYS A 147 -3.05 0.60 -7.54
N GLY A 148 -1.80 0.63 -7.07
CA GLY A 148 -1.40 1.33 -5.86
C GLY A 148 -1.71 0.56 -4.57
N ILE A 149 -1.52 1.24 -3.44
CA ILE A 149 -1.48 0.57 -2.13
C ILE A 149 -2.82 -0.05 -1.70
N TRP A 150 -3.93 0.52 -2.20
CA TRP A 150 -5.31 0.07 -1.96
C TRP A 150 -5.94 -0.66 -3.16
N GLN A 151 -5.15 -0.90 -4.23
CA GLN A 151 -5.58 -1.59 -5.45
C GLN A 151 -6.88 -1.05 -6.06
N PHE A 152 -6.93 0.25 -6.34
CA PHE A 152 -8.08 0.83 -7.04
C PHE A 152 -8.06 0.49 -8.54
N MET A 153 -9.19 -0.02 -9.04
CA MET A 153 -9.48 -0.01 -10.47
C MET A 153 -9.59 1.44 -10.98
N PRO A 154 -9.24 1.72 -12.24
CA PRO A 154 -9.28 3.09 -12.78
C PRO A 154 -10.64 3.78 -12.59
N GLU A 155 -11.73 3.07 -12.89
CA GLU A 155 -13.10 3.58 -12.82
C GLU A 155 -13.49 3.90 -11.37
N THR A 156 -13.20 2.97 -10.46
CA THR A 156 -13.43 3.17 -9.02
C THR A 156 -12.60 4.33 -8.48
N GLY A 157 -11.34 4.45 -8.91
CA GLY A 157 -10.47 5.57 -8.52
C GLY A 157 -11.08 6.92 -8.91
N LYS A 158 -11.59 7.05 -10.13
CA LYS A 158 -12.27 8.26 -10.60
C LYS A 158 -13.52 8.60 -9.79
N ILE A 159 -14.35 7.61 -9.45
CA ILE A 159 -15.54 7.80 -8.58
C ILE A 159 -15.14 8.40 -7.22
N TYR A 160 -13.96 8.05 -6.71
CA TYR A 160 -13.42 8.56 -5.45
C TYR A 160 -12.41 9.70 -5.63
N ASN A 161 -12.47 10.42 -6.76
CA ASN A 161 -11.69 11.62 -7.07
C ASN A 161 -10.17 11.40 -7.05
N LEU A 162 -9.71 10.27 -7.57
CA LEU A 162 -8.30 10.06 -7.89
C LEU A 162 -8.05 10.44 -9.34
N ASP A 163 -7.18 11.42 -9.57
CA ASP A 163 -6.81 11.84 -10.91
C ASP A 163 -5.84 10.83 -11.54
N ILE A 164 -6.10 10.47 -12.80
CA ILE A 164 -5.32 9.45 -13.53
C ILE A 164 -5.02 9.99 -14.92
N ASN A 165 -3.74 10.19 -15.23
CA ASN A 165 -3.28 10.61 -16.54
C ASN A 165 -1.86 10.08 -16.82
N HIS A 166 -1.25 10.52 -17.93
CA HIS A 166 0.05 10.06 -18.38
C HIS A 166 1.23 10.63 -17.56
N LEU A 167 1.04 11.74 -16.84
CA LEU A 167 2.06 12.37 -16.00
C LEU A 167 2.04 11.82 -14.57
N TYR A 168 0.83 11.61 -14.03
CA TYR A 168 0.65 11.12 -12.66
C TYR A 168 -0.61 10.25 -12.52
N ASP A 169 -0.58 9.37 -11.53
CA ASP A 169 -1.67 8.45 -11.19
C ASP A 169 -1.86 8.42 -9.67
N GLU A 170 -2.92 9.06 -9.19
CA GLU A 170 -3.14 9.28 -7.76
C GLU A 170 -3.58 8.02 -7.01
N ARG A 171 -3.83 6.92 -7.71
CA ARG A 171 -3.94 5.60 -7.09
C ARG A 171 -2.64 5.19 -6.42
N ASN A 172 -1.51 5.66 -6.94
CA ASN A 172 -0.21 5.44 -6.31
C ASN A 172 0.04 6.38 -5.11
N ASP A 173 -0.63 7.54 -5.03
CA ASP A 173 -0.47 8.47 -3.91
C ASP A 173 -1.03 7.83 -2.64
N PRO A 174 -0.21 7.50 -1.62
CA PRO A 174 -0.68 6.76 -0.46
C PRO A 174 -1.69 7.55 0.38
N ILE A 175 -1.69 8.88 0.35
CA ILE A 175 -2.59 9.73 1.14
C ILE A 175 -3.93 9.82 0.44
N LYS A 176 -3.92 10.19 -0.84
CA LYS A 176 -5.14 10.34 -1.63
C LYS A 176 -5.87 9.00 -1.78
N SER A 177 -5.13 7.93 -2.09
CA SER A 177 -5.72 6.59 -2.19
C SER A 177 -6.26 6.08 -0.84
N THR A 178 -5.62 6.41 0.29
CA THR A 178 -6.19 6.06 1.63
C THR A 178 -7.48 6.80 1.91
N GLU A 179 -7.54 8.08 1.55
CA GLU A 179 -8.77 8.85 1.69
C GLU A 179 -9.90 8.29 0.81
N ALA A 180 -9.59 7.94 -0.44
CA ALA A 180 -10.51 7.22 -1.31
C ALA A 180 -10.97 5.87 -0.71
N ALA A 181 -10.04 5.09 -0.13
CA ALA A 181 -10.36 3.82 0.52
C ALA A 181 -11.30 4.02 1.73
N CYS A 182 -11.05 5.03 2.56
CA CYS A 182 -11.93 5.37 3.68
C CYS A 182 -13.35 5.72 3.20
N ARG A 183 -13.47 6.56 2.16
CA ARG A 183 -14.77 6.89 1.55
C ARG A 183 -15.47 5.65 1.01
N TYR A 184 -14.74 4.78 0.32
CA TYR A 184 -15.30 3.56 -0.26
C TYR A 184 -15.76 2.56 0.82
N LEU A 185 -14.93 2.30 1.83
CA LEU A 185 -15.27 1.41 2.95
C LEU A 185 -16.46 1.94 3.74
N LYS A 186 -16.55 3.26 3.95
CA LYS A 186 -17.70 3.89 4.59
C LYS A 186 -18.97 3.74 3.75
N PHE A 187 -18.88 3.88 2.43
CA PHE A 187 -19.99 3.62 1.52
C PHE A 187 -20.45 2.16 1.60
N LEU A 188 -19.52 1.21 1.50
CA LEU A 188 -19.83 -0.22 1.59
C LEU A 188 -20.51 -0.55 2.92
N TYR A 189 -19.97 -0.04 4.03
CA TYR A 189 -20.55 -0.28 5.35
C TYR A 189 -21.94 0.34 5.51
N ARG A 190 -22.17 1.55 5.00
CA ARG A 190 -23.52 2.14 4.97
C ARG A 190 -24.53 1.31 4.19
N LYS A 191 -24.09 0.67 3.10
CA LYS A 191 -24.95 -0.18 2.26
C LYS A 191 -25.22 -1.54 2.90
N ILE A 192 -24.20 -2.16 3.49
CA ILE A 192 -24.20 -3.57 3.88
C ILE A 192 -24.43 -3.77 5.39
N GLY A 193 -23.95 -2.86 6.24
CA GLY A 193 -24.10 -2.91 7.70
C GLY A 193 -23.27 -3.98 8.42
N ASN A 194 -22.60 -4.87 7.69
CA ASN A 194 -21.85 -6.00 8.24
C ASN A 194 -20.43 -6.05 7.67
N TRP A 195 -19.42 -6.06 8.54
CA TRP A 195 -18.03 -6.01 8.12
C TRP A 195 -17.53 -7.23 7.34
N GLU A 196 -18.01 -8.45 7.62
CA GLU A 196 -17.61 -9.62 6.84
C GLU A 196 -17.99 -9.45 5.37
N PHE A 197 -19.22 -9.01 5.11
CA PHE A 197 -19.71 -8.75 3.76
C PHE A 197 -19.10 -7.49 3.15
N VAL A 198 -18.75 -6.48 3.93
CA VAL A 198 -18.01 -5.31 3.43
C VAL A 198 -16.62 -5.71 2.94
N LEU A 199 -15.89 -6.54 3.67
CA LEU A 199 -14.59 -7.04 3.24
C LEU A 199 -14.71 -7.92 1.99
N ALA A 200 -15.74 -8.77 1.93
CA ALA A 200 -16.04 -9.53 0.71
C ALA A 200 -16.37 -8.60 -0.47
N ALA A 201 -17.15 -7.54 -0.26
CA ALA A 201 -17.51 -6.56 -1.29
C ALA A 201 -16.33 -5.71 -1.75
N TYR A 202 -15.36 -5.44 -0.86
CA TYR A 202 -14.15 -4.71 -1.22
C TYR A 202 -13.36 -5.50 -2.28
N ASN A 203 -13.23 -6.82 -2.12
CA ASN A 203 -12.52 -7.70 -3.05
C ASN A 203 -13.35 -8.10 -4.28
N ALA A 204 -14.58 -8.57 -4.08
CA ALA A 204 -15.41 -9.14 -5.15
C ALA A 204 -16.30 -8.11 -5.88
N GLY A 205 -16.35 -6.89 -5.36
CA GLY A 205 -17.31 -5.86 -5.75
C GLY A 205 -18.67 -6.02 -5.05
N PRO A 206 -19.38 -4.91 -4.76
CA PRO A 206 -20.66 -4.95 -4.05
C PRO A 206 -21.75 -5.70 -4.81
N GLY A 207 -21.78 -5.62 -6.15
CA GLY A 207 -22.77 -6.34 -6.95
C GLY A 207 -22.67 -7.86 -6.85
N THR A 208 -21.46 -8.40 -6.64
CA THR A 208 -21.27 -9.85 -6.39
C THR A 208 -21.87 -10.25 -5.05
N VAL A 209 -21.61 -9.46 -4.01
CA VAL A 209 -22.18 -9.68 -2.67
C VAL A 209 -23.70 -9.57 -2.70
N ASP A 210 -24.25 -8.54 -3.36
CA ASP A 210 -25.70 -8.34 -3.49
C ASP A 210 -26.38 -9.56 -4.13
N LYS A 211 -25.81 -10.11 -5.21
CA LYS A 211 -26.32 -11.32 -5.89
C LYS A 211 -26.32 -12.54 -4.98
N ILE A 212 -25.25 -12.73 -4.19
CA ILE A 212 -25.14 -13.86 -3.26
C ILE A 212 -26.15 -13.72 -2.13
N LEU A 213 -26.28 -12.52 -1.55
CA LEU A 213 -27.23 -12.25 -0.47
C LEU A 213 -28.68 -12.44 -0.91
N GLN A 214 -29.06 -12.01 -2.12
CA GLN A 214 -30.43 -12.21 -2.65
C GLN A 214 -30.80 -13.70 -2.79
N ARG A 215 -29.84 -14.57 -3.10
CA ARG A 215 -30.08 -16.02 -3.26
C ARG A 215 -30.10 -16.79 -1.93
N SER A 216 -29.65 -16.17 -0.84
CA SER A 216 -29.29 -16.86 0.38
C SER A 216 -30.43 -17.21 1.34
N LYS A 217 -31.69 -16.81 1.03
CA LYS A 217 -32.93 -17.21 1.73
C LYS A 217 -32.76 -17.44 3.25
N ASN A 218 -32.22 -16.46 3.98
CA ASN A 218 -32.00 -16.42 5.44
C ASN A 218 -30.59 -16.73 6.00
N ARG A 219 -29.55 -16.97 5.17
CA ARG A 219 -28.17 -17.06 5.70
C ARG A 219 -27.68 -15.71 6.22
N LYS A 220 -26.95 -15.71 7.34
CA LYS A 220 -26.70 -14.50 8.14
C LYS A 220 -25.27 -13.97 8.11
N ASN A 221 -24.30 -14.76 7.66
CA ASN A 221 -22.89 -14.39 7.72
C ASN A 221 -22.08 -14.94 6.53
N PHE A 222 -20.84 -14.46 6.40
CA PHE A 222 -19.96 -14.83 5.29
C PHE A 222 -19.65 -16.32 5.26
N TRP A 223 -19.45 -16.94 6.43
CA TRP A 223 -19.03 -18.35 6.53
C TRP A 223 -20.13 -19.31 6.07
N GLU A 224 -21.39 -19.00 6.35
CA GLU A 224 -22.54 -19.73 5.81
C GLU A 224 -22.67 -19.60 4.28
N LEU A 225 -22.12 -18.54 3.70
CA LEU A 225 -22.15 -18.26 2.26
C LEU A 225 -20.82 -18.51 1.55
N TRP A 226 -19.83 -19.04 2.28
CA TRP A 226 -18.44 -19.11 1.86
C TRP A 226 -18.29 -19.75 0.47
N GLU A 227 -18.96 -20.88 0.24
CA GLU A 227 -18.86 -21.63 -1.01
C GLU A 227 -19.41 -20.90 -2.24
N PHE A 228 -20.28 -19.90 -2.07
CA PHE A 228 -20.83 -19.12 -3.18
C PHE A 228 -19.95 -17.94 -3.60
N PHE A 229 -18.99 -17.57 -2.76
CA PHE A 229 -18.04 -16.52 -3.11
C PHE A 229 -16.99 -17.02 -4.11
N PRO A 230 -16.43 -16.13 -4.97
CA PRO A 230 -15.27 -16.46 -5.77
C PRO A 230 -14.13 -17.01 -4.91
N LYS A 231 -13.33 -17.94 -5.45
CA LYS A 231 -12.18 -18.56 -4.74
C LYS A 231 -11.22 -17.53 -4.14
N GLU A 232 -11.02 -16.39 -4.81
CA GLU A 232 -10.19 -15.31 -4.29
C GLU A 232 -10.78 -14.71 -3.00
N THR A 233 -12.07 -14.41 -3.03
CA THR A 233 -12.83 -13.82 -1.91
C THR A 233 -13.00 -14.80 -0.75
N GLN A 234 -13.18 -16.09 -1.04
CA GLN A 234 -13.18 -17.18 -0.03
C GLN A 234 -11.94 -17.15 0.86
N ASN A 235 -10.80 -16.78 0.29
CA ASN A 235 -9.52 -16.68 0.98
C ASN A 235 -9.24 -15.28 1.55
N TYR A 236 -10.03 -14.27 1.15
CA TYR A 236 -9.78 -12.87 1.49
C TYR A 236 -9.99 -12.58 2.99
N ILE A 237 -11.12 -13.01 3.56
CA ILE A 237 -11.41 -12.83 4.99
C ILE A 237 -10.45 -13.62 5.88
N PRO A 238 -10.17 -14.92 5.61
CA PRO A 238 -9.12 -15.64 6.34
C PRO A 238 -7.76 -14.94 6.31
N LYS A 239 -7.33 -14.39 5.17
CA LYS A 239 -6.09 -13.60 5.07
C LYS A 239 -6.14 -12.35 5.93
N PHE A 240 -7.27 -11.64 5.96
CA PHE A 240 -7.43 -10.45 6.79
C PHE A 240 -7.30 -10.75 8.27
N ILE A 241 -8.00 -11.78 8.76
CA ILE A 241 -7.90 -12.23 10.15
C ILE A 241 -6.47 -12.67 10.46
N ALA A 242 -5.83 -13.38 9.53
CA ALA A 242 -4.47 -13.88 9.71
C ALA A 242 -3.43 -12.75 9.78
N ILE A 243 -3.50 -11.76 8.88
CA ILE A 243 -2.61 -10.59 8.94
C ILE A 243 -2.85 -9.80 10.23
N ASN A 244 -4.10 -9.62 10.65
CA ASN A 244 -4.40 -8.95 11.92
C ASN A 244 -3.73 -9.67 13.09
N TYR A 245 -3.89 -10.99 13.18
CA TYR A 245 -3.22 -11.81 14.20
C TYR A 245 -1.70 -11.67 14.16
N VAL A 246 -1.10 -11.91 12.98
CA VAL A 246 0.36 -11.92 12.83
C VAL A 246 0.94 -10.56 13.15
N MET A 247 0.32 -9.46 12.71
CA MET A 247 0.81 -8.11 12.98
C MET A 247 0.67 -7.71 14.46
N ASN A 248 -0.21 -8.34 15.24
CA ASN A 248 -0.34 -8.08 16.68
C ASN A 248 0.53 -9.02 17.54
N TYR A 249 0.80 -10.24 17.07
CA TYR A 249 1.54 -11.26 17.83
C TYR A 249 2.88 -11.66 17.20
N HIS A 250 3.44 -10.83 16.31
CA HIS A 250 4.66 -11.17 15.58
C HIS A 250 5.85 -11.45 16.50
N LYS A 251 5.95 -10.74 17.64
CA LYS A 251 7.07 -10.89 18.60
C LYS A 251 7.01 -12.24 19.32
N GLU A 252 5.81 -12.66 19.70
CA GLU A 252 5.53 -13.96 20.33
C GLU A 252 5.84 -15.13 19.39
N HIS A 253 5.93 -14.86 18.08
CA HIS A 253 6.36 -15.80 17.06
C HIS A 253 7.81 -15.59 16.60
N ASN A 254 8.60 -14.79 17.33
CA ASN A 254 10.00 -14.47 17.03
C ASN A 254 10.20 -13.82 15.64
N ILE A 255 9.21 -13.08 15.16
CA ILE A 255 9.28 -12.34 13.91
C ILE A 255 9.58 -10.88 14.24
N TYR A 256 10.70 -10.38 13.71
CA TYR A 256 11.15 -9.01 13.93
C TYR A 256 11.20 -8.23 12.63
N LYS A 257 11.03 -6.91 12.73
CA LYS A 257 11.12 -6.03 11.57
C LYS A 257 12.53 -5.99 11.02
N TYR A 258 12.64 -5.72 9.73
CA TYR A 258 13.94 -5.53 9.09
C TYR A 258 14.58 -4.23 9.57
N SER A 259 15.88 -4.27 9.85
CA SER A 259 16.66 -3.11 10.29
C SER A 259 16.72 -1.99 9.25
N SER A 260 16.58 -2.32 7.96
CA SER A 260 16.56 -1.36 6.85
C SER A 260 15.15 -1.24 6.28
N SER A 261 14.55 -0.06 6.44
CA SER A 261 13.36 0.38 5.69
C SER A 261 13.79 1.07 4.40
N PRO A 262 13.05 0.94 3.27
CA PRO A 262 13.30 1.79 2.11
C PRO A 262 13.05 3.26 2.39
N TYR A 263 12.22 3.59 3.40
CA TYR A 263 11.95 4.96 3.79
C TYR A 263 12.99 5.44 4.80
N LYS A 264 13.85 6.35 4.35
CA LYS A 264 14.81 7.04 5.22
C LYS A 264 14.15 7.93 6.28
N TYR A 265 12.99 8.49 5.96
CA TYR A 265 12.25 9.43 6.81
C TYR A 265 10.96 8.79 7.29
N LYS A 266 10.56 9.06 8.53
CA LYS A 266 9.23 8.66 9.03
C LYS A 266 8.16 9.56 8.42
N TYR A 267 6.93 9.06 8.31
CA TYR A 267 5.83 9.85 7.76
C TYR A 267 5.64 11.20 8.47
N LYS A 268 5.70 11.21 9.81
CA LYS A 268 5.56 12.43 10.64
C LYS A 268 6.70 13.44 10.45
N GLU A 269 7.84 13.02 9.90
CA GLU A 269 8.99 13.86 9.57
C GLU A 269 8.89 14.47 8.17
N THR A 270 7.82 14.17 7.43
CA THR A 270 7.58 14.69 6.07
C THR A 270 6.36 15.62 6.05
N ILE A 271 6.26 16.43 5.00
CA ILE A 271 5.20 17.41 4.79
C ILE A 271 4.81 17.44 3.31
N LEU A 272 3.55 17.75 3.00
CA LEU A 272 3.12 18.08 1.63
C LEU A 272 3.25 19.59 1.41
N ILE A 273 3.88 19.97 0.31
CA ILE A 273 3.98 21.36 -0.15
C ILE A 273 3.27 21.52 -1.50
N PRO A 274 2.59 22.65 -1.75
CA PRO A 274 2.05 22.94 -3.08
C PRO A 274 3.19 23.31 -4.04
N ILE A 275 3.06 22.85 -5.29
CA ILE A 275 3.96 23.19 -6.38
C ILE A 275 3.27 24.21 -7.28
N LYS A 276 3.82 25.43 -7.31
CA LYS A 276 3.23 26.56 -8.06
C LYS A 276 3.52 26.48 -9.56
N GLU A 277 4.62 25.84 -9.94
CA GLU A 277 5.12 25.81 -11.31
C GLU A 277 5.57 24.40 -11.69
N LYS A 278 5.50 24.09 -12.99
CA LYS A 278 5.91 22.79 -13.50
C LYS A 278 7.42 22.57 -13.28
N ILE A 279 7.80 21.44 -12.68
CA ILE A 279 9.18 21.22 -12.24
C ILE A 279 9.61 19.75 -12.25
N SER A 280 10.88 19.49 -12.56
CA SER A 280 11.48 18.15 -12.53
C SER A 280 11.78 17.69 -11.10
N LEU A 281 11.53 16.41 -10.82
CA LEU A 281 11.88 15.78 -9.54
C LEU A 281 13.41 15.70 -9.38
N LYS A 282 14.16 15.40 -10.43
CA LYS A 282 15.65 15.41 -10.39
C LYS A 282 16.18 16.79 -10.05
N PHE A 283 15.57 17.82 -10.65
CA PHE A 283 15.94 19.19 -10.35
C PHE A 283 15.70 19.54 -8.88
N TYR A 284 14.56 19.13 -8.31
CA TYR A 284 14.30 19.29 -6.87
C TYR A 284 15.27 18.47 -6.01
N ALA A 285 15.54 17.23 -6.39
CA ALA A 285 16.44 16.34 -5.67
C ALA A 285 17.83 16.98 -5.51
N TYR A 286 18.40 17.45 -6.63
CA TYR A 286 19.68 18.15 -6.64
C TYR A 286 19.67 19.40 -5.75
N ASN A 287 18.66 20.27 -5.92
CA ASN A 287 18.65 21.56 -5.23
C ASN A 287 18.35 21.46 -3.73
N LEU A 288 17.58 20.47 -3.30
CA LEU A 288 17.24 20.24 -1.89
C LEU A 288 18.22 19.29 -1.19
N ASN A 289 19.23 18.80 -1.92
CA ASN A 289 20.18 17.80 -1.44
C ASN A 289 19.44 16.58 -0.83
N ILE A 290 18.45 16.08 -1.55
CA ILE A 290 17.73 14.83 -1.24
C ILE A 290 18.00 13.85 -2.38
N SER A 291 18.18 12.56 -2.06
CA SER A 291 18.38 11.57 -3.11
C SER A 291 17.13 11.50 -4.01
N TYR A 292 17.35 11.30 -5.31
CA TYR A 292 16.25 11.14 -6.25
C TYR A 292 15.35 9.94 -5.90
N GLN A 293 15.95 8.88 -5.35
CA GLN A 293 15.26 7.68 -4.88
C GLN A 293 14.32 7.97 -3.72
N ASP A 294 14.78 8.70 -2.68
CA ASP A 294 13.93 9.11 -1.56
C ASP A 294 12.76 9.96 -2.05
N LEU A 295 13.02 10.86 -3.00
CA LEU A 295 11.98 11.75 -3.52
C LEU A 295 10.91 11.00 -4.32
N ILE A 296 11.29 10.00 -5.12
CA ILE A 296 10.33 9.10 -5.81
C ILE A 296 9.56 8.25 -4.80
N LEU A 297 10.21 7.69 -3.78
CA LEU A 297 9.53 6.88 -2.77
C LEU A 297 8.48 7.68 -2.00
N LEU A 298 8.77 8.94 -1.69
CA LEU A 298 7.82 9.85 -1.05
C LEU A 298 6.69 10.32 -1.99
N ASN A 299 6.89 10.22 -3.31
CA ASN A 299 5.97 10.73 -4.33
C ASN A 299 5.74 9.72 -5.48
N PRO A 300 5.20 8.53 -5.16
CA PRO A 300 5.02 7.43 -6.13
C PRO A 300 3.96 7.72 -7.21
N GLN A 301 3.17 8.79 -7.07
CA GLN A 301 2.14 9.19 -8.02
C GLN A 301 2.69 9.76 -9.31
N TYR A 302 3.88 10.37 -9.30
CA TYR A 302 4.47 10.94 -10.51
C TYR A 302 5.10 9.85 -11.36
N LEU A 303 4.53 9.60 -12.54
CA LEU A 303 4.95 8.53 -13.44
C LEU A 303 6.18 8.91 -14.26
N VAL A 304 6.45 10.20 -14.40
CA VAL A 304 7.59 10.80 -15.13
C VAL A 304 8.31 11.82 -14.26
N ASP A 305 9.50 12.27 -14.69
CA ASP A 305 10.31 13.30 -14.00
C ASP A 305 9.74 14.72 -14.16
N LEU A 306 8.45 14.89 -13.84
CA LEU A 306 7.72 16.13 -14.04
C LEU A 306 6.52 16.23 -13.11
N ILE A 307 6.51 17.26 -12.28
CA ILE A 307 5.40 17.62 -11.41
C ILE A 307 4.64 18.77 -12.07
N PRO A 308 3.35 18.61 -12.39
CA PRO A 308 2.56 19.71 -12.93
C PRO A 308 2.34 20.83 -11.90
N SER A 309 2.07 22.05 -12.38
CA SER A 309 1.60 23.13 -11.50
C SER A 309 0.29 22.75 -10.80
N GLY A 310 0.07 23.26 -9.59
CA GLY A 310 -1.12 23.01 -8.76
C GLY A 310 -1.07 21.69 -7.98
N ASN A 311 -0.14 20.78 -8.32
CA ASN A 311 0.04 19.53 -7.60
C ASN A 311 0.82 19.70 -6.29
N LYS A 312 0.94 18.62 -5.51
CA LYS A 312 1.63 18.64 -4.20
C LYS A 312 2.83 17.69 -4.18
N LEU A 313 3.91 18.13 -3.56
CA LEU A 313 5.13 17.33 -3.38
C LEU A 313 5.33 17.03 -1.90
N ARG A 314 5.57 15.77 -1.55
CA ARG A 314 5.97 15.35 -0.22
C ARG A 314 7.47 15.44 -0.06
N LEU A 315 7.91 16.15 0.97
CA LEU A 315 9.33 16.35 1.30
C LEU A 315 9.59 16.11 2.78
N PRO A 316 10.82 15.74 3.16
CA PRO A 316 11.25 15.79 4.55
C PRO A 316 11.20 17.23 5.09
N LYS A 317 10.72 17.41 6.32
CA LYS A 317 10.55 18.73 6.95
C LYS A 317 11.87 19.49 7.06
N ASN A 318 12.99 18.80 7.25
CA ASN A 318 14.32 19.41 7.29
C ASN A 318 14.79 19.99 5.94
N LYS A 319 14.06 19.77 4.84
CA LYS A 319 14.34 20.37 3.53
C LYS A 319 13.60 21.68 3.27
N ILE A 320 12.63 22.04 4.11
CA ILE A 320 11.80 23.23 3.93
C ILE A 320 12.65 24.51 3.96
N PHE A 321 13.64 24.60 4.84
CA PHE A 321 14.51 25.77 4.93
C PHE A 321 15.28 26.01 3.62
N ILE A 322 15.85 24.95 3.05
CA ILE A 322 16.58 25.00 1.77
C ILE A 322 15.63 25.42 0.64
N LEU A 323 14.41 24.88 0.63
CA LEU A 323 13.40 25.23 -0.35
C LEU A 323 13.08 26.73 -0.31
N LYS A 324 12.76 27.28 0.87
CA LYS A 324 12.43 28.70 1.06
C LYS A 324 13.54 29.62 0.57
N ASN A 325 14.80 29.31 0.90
CA ASN A 325 15.95 30.10 0.46
C ASN A 325 16.15 30.05 -1.07
N LYS A 326 15.66 29.00 -1.73
CA LYS A 326 15.77 28.79 -3.17
C LYS A 326 14.50 29.14 -3.96
N GLU A 327 13.39 29.57 -3.33
CA GLU A 327 12.13 29.91 -4.03
C GLU A 327 12.33 30.96 -5.14
N ARG A 328 13.22 31.94 -4.93
CA ARG A 328 13.60 32.93 -5.96
C ARG A 328 14.35 32.32 -7.15
N PHE A 329 15.04 31.20 -6.96
CA PHE A 329 15.73 30.47 -8.04
C PHE A 329 14.78 29.59 -8.85
N PHE A 330 13.75 29.03 -8.22
CA PHE A 330 12.76 28.19 -8.88
C PHE A 330 11.87 29.00 -9.84
N SER A 331 11.48 30.22 -9.45
CA SER A 331 10.62 31.12 -10.24
C SER A 331 11.33 31.83 -11.41
N LYS A 332 12.64 32.10 -11.32
CA LYS A 332 13.36 32.91 -12.33
C LYS A 332 13.83 32.15 -13.57
N LYS A 333 13.91 30.82 -13.56
CA LYS A 333 14.57 30.05 -14.63
C LYS A 333 13.63 29.38 -15.63
N ILE A 334 12.31 29.49 -15.46
CA ILE A 334 11.31 28.86 -16.33
C ILE A 334 10.84 29.81 -17.45
N HIS A 335 11.02 31.12 -17.32
CA HIS A 335 10.70 32.10 -18.37
C HIS A 335 11.73 32.21 -19.51
N LYS A 336 12.77 31.37 -19.53
CA LYS A 336 13.85 31.47 -20.53
C LYS A 336 14.00 30.28 -21.48
N ASN A 337 13.18 29.23 -21.37
CA ASN A 337 13.25 28.07 -22.26
C ASN A 337 11.87 27.67 -22.77
#